data_AF-A0A849CER4-F1
#
_entry.id   AF-A0A849CER4-F1
#
_cell.length_a   1.000
_cell.length_b   1.000
_cell.length_c   1.000
_cell.angle_alpha   90.00
_cell.angle_beta   90.00
_cell.angle_gamma   90.00
#
_symmetry.space_group_name_H-M   'P 1'
#
loop_
_entity.id
_entity.type
_entity.pdbx_description
1 polymer ?
#
loop_
_entity_poly.entity_id
_entity_poly.type
_entity_poly.pdbx_seq_one_letter_code
_entity_poly.pdbx_strand_id
1 'polypeptide(L)'
;MGVYPENLNSRVFSSIAPTGTFATSTPHLRMIANTGEIVEAAVGWNRGIRPGPDPDCGHRIHGATPTLVPLDGPMVDNEWTTQLNYLANRDGHIAVAFEYGQWVTAPVRQGLNTVFVRVIGSGNTLRISSLAPGLEVCVGSGPVGVAYHDN
;
A
#
# COMPACT_ATOMS: atom_id res chain seq x y z
N MET A 1 -8.81 5.27 40.05
CA MET A 1 -9.03 6.33 39.05
C MET A 1 -8.31 5.89 37.79
N GLY A 2 -9.02 5.20 36.88
CA GLY A 2 -8.46 4.69 35.63
C GLY A 2 -9.33 5.20 34.50
N VAL A 3 -8.74 5.90 33.55
CA VAL A 3 -9.44 6.47 32.39
C VAL A 3 -9.02 5.66 31.18
N TYR A 4 -9.96 4.91 30.61
CA TYR A 4 -9.83 4.30 29.29
C TYR A 4 -9.91 5.42 28.23
N PRO A 5 -9.08 5.42 27.19
CA PRO A 5 -9.38 6.17 25.99
C PRO A 5 -10.36 5.36 25.13
N GLU A 6 -11.60 5.84 25.14
CA GLU A 6 -12.69 5.42 24.27
C GLU A 6 -12.36 5.75 22.81
N ASN A 7 -11.91 4.77 22.02
CA ASN A 7 -11.82 4.90 20.56
C ASN A 7 -13.23 4.81 19.94
N LEU A 8 -14.00 5.89 20.08
CA LEU A 8 -15.43 5.98 19.74
C LEU A 8 -15.74 6.25 18.25
N ASN A 9 -14.83 5.93 17.33
CA ASN A 9 -15.06 6.16 15.89
C ASN A 9 -15.38 4.89 15.09
N SER A 10 -15.27 3.68 15.66
CA SER A 10 -15.46 2.44 14.89
C SER A 10 -16.92 1.91 14.81
N ARG A 11 -17.90 2.60 15.41
CA ARG A 11 -19.29 2.10 15.49
C ARG A 11 -20.35 2.88 14.70
N VAL A 12 -19.98 3.88 13.90
CA VAL A 12 -20.98 4.70 13.17
C VAL A 12 -21.23 4.23 11.72
N PHE A 13 -20.36 3.40 11.14
CA PHE A 13 -20.51 2.96 9.74
C PHE A 13 -20.55 1.44 9.54
N SER A 14 -20.91 0.66 10.57
CA SER A 14 -20.99 -0.80 10.44
C SER A 14 -22.22 -1.33 9.69
N SER A 15 -23.04 -0.46 9.07
CA SER A 15 -24.30 -0.89 8.43
C SER A 15 -24.53 -0.47 6.97
N ILE A 16 -23.57 0.14 6.26
CA ILE A 16 -23.81 0.65 4.88
C ILE A 16 -22.81 0.16 3.83
N ALA A 17 -21.80 -0.62 4.20
CA ALA A 17 -20.81 -1.09 3.22
C ALA A 17 -20.59 -2.60 3.36
N PRO A 18 -21.06 -3.44 2.42
CA PRO A 18 -20.61 -4.82 2.36
C PRO A 18 -19.07 -4.88 2.29
N THR A 19 -18.49 -5.94 2.85
CA THR A 19 -17.06 -6.26 2.69
C THR A 19 -16.66 -6.16 1.22
N GLY A 20 -15.72 -5.26 0.89
CA GLY A 20 -15.31 -4.97 -0.49
C GLY A 20 -15.80 -3.63 -1.07
N THR A 21 -16.50 -2.79 -0.30
CA THR A 21 -16.94 -1.45 -0.77
C THR A 21 -15.77 -0.49 -1.02
N PHE A 22 -14.63 -0.70 -0.36
CA PHE A 22 -13.41 0.08 -0.57
C PHE A 22 -12.40 -0.75 -1.37
N ALA A 23 -11.95 -0.21 -2.50
CA ALA A 23 -10.90 -0.82 -3.29
C ALA A 23 -9.62 -0.93 -2.44
N THR A 24 -9.00 -2.10 -2.42
CA THR A 24 -7.74 -2.34 -1.70
C THR A 24 -6.53 -1.70 -2.38
N SER A 25 -6.72 -1.17 -3.59
CA SER A 25 -5.75 -0.36 -4.30
C SER A 25 -6.43 0.72 -5.12
N THR A 26 -5.74 1.85 -5.29
CA THR A 26 -6.22 2.97 -6.09
C THR A 26 -5.05 3.72 -6.74
N PRO A 27 -5.18 4.22 -7.98
CA PRO A 27 -4.21 5.15 -8.56
C PRO A 27 -4.31 6.56 -7.95
N HIS A 28 -5.45 6.90 -7.32
CA HIS A 28 -5.69 8.21 -6.69
C HIS A 28 -6.13 8.02 -5.25
N LEU A 29 -5.28 8.43 -4.29
CA LEU A 29 -5.58 8.30 -2.86
C LEU A 29 -6.42 9.50 -2.41
N ARG A 30 -7.66 9.24 -1.98
CA ARG A 30 -8.62 10.26 -1.54
C ARG A 30 -9.18 9.91 -0.18
N MET A 31 -9.52 10.92 0.60
CA MET A 31 -10.12 10.77 1.94
C MET A 31 -11.28 11.74 2.11
N ILE A 32 -12.21 11.41 3.02
CA ILE A 32 -13.28 12.31 3.43
C ILE A 32 -12.77 13.12 4.62
N ALA A 33 -12.66 14.44 4.47
CA ALA A 33 -12.25 15.37 5.51
C ALA A 33 -13.34 15.50 6.60
N ASN A 34 -12.98 16.07 7.74
CA ASN A 34 -13.93 16.29 8.85
C ASN A 34 -15.09 17.23 8.48
N THR A 35 -14.93 18.00 7.40
CA THR A 35 -15.96 18.85 6.79
C THR A 35 -16.97 18.07 5.93
N GLY A 36 -16.70 16.79 5.65
CA GLY A 36 -17.47 15.95 4.73
C GLY A 36 -17.02 16.03 3.27
N GLU A 37 -16.01 16.83 2.95
CA GLU A 37 -15.48 16.97 1.58
C GLU A 37 -14.51 15.85 1.21
N ILE A 38 -14.46 15.48 -0.08
CA ILE A 38 -13.47 14.52 -0.60
C ILE A 38 -12.20 15.27 -1.00
N VAL A 39 -11.10 14.99 -0.30
CA VAL A 39 -9.79 15.63 -0.48
C VAL A 39 -8.74 14.61 -0.95
N GLU A 40 -7.69 15.11 -1.61
CA GLU A 40 -6.51 14.29 -1.90
C GLU A 40 -5.79 13.94 -0.60
N ALA A 41 -5.33 12.70 -0.48
CA ALA A 41 -4.63 12.20 0.69
C ALA A 41 -3.20 11.80 0.33
N ALA A 42 -2.31 11.92 1.31
CA ALA A 42 -0.91 11.53 1.26
C ALA A 42 -0.66 10.34 2.18
N VAL A 43 0.44 9.63 1.96
CA VAL A 43 0.89 8.52 2.83
C VAL A 43 1.98 9.03 3.75
N GLY A 44 1.80 8.80 5.06
CA GLY A 44 2.77 9.16 6.08
C GLY A 44 4.07 8.41 5.90
N TRP A 45 5.20 9.07 6.17
CA TRP A 45 6.52 8.46 6.21
C TRP A 45 6.75 7.74 7.55
N ASN A 46 5.82 6.86 7.94
CA ASN A 46 6.04 6.00 9.11
C ASN A 46 7.22 5.06 8.83
N ARG A 47 7.27 4.50 7.61
CA ARG A 47 8.42 3.80 7.03
C ARG A 47 8.60 4.16 5.57
N GLY A 48 9.76 3.87 5.03
CA GLY A 48 10.10 4.01 3.62
C GLY A 48 10.57 2.69 3.02
N ILE A 49 10.20 2.44 1.76
CA ILE A 49 10.80 1.39 0.93
C ILE A 49 12.26 1.76 0.65
N ARG A 50 13.19 0.89 1.05
CA ARG A 50 14.62 1.10 0.78
C ARG A 50 14.91 1.03 -0.72
N PRO A 51 15.91 1.78 -1.22
CA PRO A 51 16.38 1.61 -2.60
C PRO A 51 16.68 0.14 -2.90
N GLY A 52 16.29 -0.30 -4.09
CA GLY A 52 16.54 -1.67 -4.53
C GLY A 52 17.95 -1.88 -5.07
N PRO A 53 18.35 -3.14 -5.29
CA PRO A 53 19.69 -3.50 -5.72
C PRO A 53 19.98 -3.14 -7.20
N ASP A 54 18.94 -2.91 -8.01
CA ASP A 54 19.07 -2.48 -9.40
C ASP A 54 19.07 -0.94 -9.45
N PRO A 55 20.15 -0.28 -9.92
CA PRO A 55 20.26 1.17 -9.91
C PRO A 55 19.27 1.86 -10.87
N ASP A 56 18.80 1.19 -11.92
CA ASP A 56 17.91 1.76 -12.92
C ASP A 56 16.43 1.43 -12.64
N CYS A 57 16.18 0.34 -11.91
CA CYS A 57 14.84 -0.21 -11.67
C CYS A 57 14.39 -0.15 -10.21
N GLY A 58 15.32 -0.10 -9.26
CA GLY A 58 15.05 -0.34 -7.85
C GLY A 58 14.82 -1.83 -7.57
N HIS A 59 13.59 -2.21 -7.22
CA HIS A 59 13.21 -3.61 -7.00
C HIS A 59 12.52 -4.17 -8.24
N ARG A 60 13.13 -5.15 -8.88
CA ARG A 60 12.57 -5.82 -10.06
C ARG A 60 11.60 -6.92 -9.65
N ILE A 61 10.34 -6.76 -10.01
CA ILE A 61 9.26 -7.71 -9.77
C ILE A 61 8.95 -8.44 -11.07
N HIS A 62 9.11 -9.77 -11.06
CA HIS A 62 8.82 -10.61 -12.23
C HIS A 62 8.39 -12.00 -11.77
N GLY A 63 7.41 -12.57 -12.47
CA GLY A 63 6.89 -13.90 -12.16
C GLY A 63 6.20 -14.03 -10.80
N ALA A 64 5.83 -15.26 -10.46
CA ALA A 64 5.04 -15.57 -9.27
C ALA A 64 5.87 -15.67 -7.98
N THR A 65 7.19 -15.81 -8.08
CA THR A 65 8.08 -15.84 -6.90
C THR A 65 8.12 -14.44 -6.27
N PRO A 66 7.80 -14.29 -4.98
CA PRO A 66 7.84 -12.99 -4.33
C PRO A 66 9.26 -12.39 -4.28
N THR A 67 9.40 -11.17 -4.77
CA THR A 67 10.56 -10.31 -4.47
C THR A 67 10.36 -9.71 -3.07
N LEU A 68 11.44 -9.74 -2.27
CA LEU A 68 11.47 -9.12 -0.95
C LEU A 68 11.91 -7.66 -1.07
N VAL A 69 11.05 -6.75 -0.62
CA VAL A 69 11.24 -5.31 -0.67
C VAL A 69 11.38 -4.78 0.76
N PRO A 70 12.61 -4.58 1.25
CA PRO A 70 12.86 -4.19 2.64
C PRO A 70 12.44 -2.75 2.92
N LEU A 71 11.91 -2.54 4.13
CA LEU A 71 11.59 -1.23 4.67
C LEU A 71 12.76 -0.69 5.51
N ASP A 72 12.77 0.62 5.76
CA ASP A 72 13.77 1.28 6.60
C ASP A 72 13.67 0.92 8.09
N GLY A 73 12.59 0.27 8.52
CA GLY A 73 12.41 -0.25 9.87
C GLY A 73 11.17 -1.14 10.02
N PRO A 74 10.96 -1.72 11.22
CA PRO A 74 9.83 -2.61 11.48
C PRO A 74 8.50 -1.85 11.56
N MET A 75 7.43 -2.54 11.15
CA MET A 75 6.03 -2.14 11.25
C MET A 75 5.28 -3.11 12.15
N VAL A 76 4.42 -2.55 13.02
CA VAL A 76 3.52 -3.32 13.88
C VAL A 76 2.31 -3.82 13.08
N ASP A 77 1.65 -4.84 13.61
CA ASP A 77 0.45 -5.40 12.99
C ASP A 77 -0.67 -4.37 13.01
N ASN A 78 -0.98 -3.86 11.83
CA ASN A 78 -2.00 -2.86 11.61
C ASN A 78 -2.35 -2.81 10.13
N GLU A 79 -3.32 -1.97 9.82
CA GLU A 79 -3.63 -1.55 8.48
C GLU A 79 -2.76 -0.35 8.07
N TRP A 80 -2.03 -0.54 6.97
CA TRP A 80 -1.11 0.46 6.42
C TRP A 80 -1.45 0.74 4.96
N THR A 81 -1.06 1.92 4.49
CA THR A 81 -1.06 2.26 3.06
C THR A 81 0.37 2.29 2.55
N THR A 82 0.63 1.55 1.47
CA THR A 82 1.90 1.58 0.75
C THR A 82 1.71 2.41 -0.51
N GLN A 83 2.53 3.44 -0.71
CA GLN A 83 2.62 4.14 -1.99
C GLN A 83 3.70 3.47 -2.84
N LEU A 84 3.28 2.71 -3.85
CA LEU A 84 4.18 2.06 -4.79
C LEU A 84 4.37 2.96 -6.01
N ASN A 85 5.55 3.55 -6.13
CA ASN A 85 5.99 4.25 -7.34
C ASN A 85 6.67 3.22 -8.26
N TYR A 86 6.15 3.03 -9.48
CA TYR A 86 6.58 1.94 -10.32
C TYR A 86 6.67 2.27 -11.81
N LEU A 87 7.50 1.52 -12.54
CA LEU A 87 7.54 1.46 -14.00
C LEU A 87 7.18 0.04 -14.45
N ALA A 88 6.09 -0.11 -15.20
CA ALA A 88 5.67 -1.42 -15.72
C ALA A 88 5.86 -1.50 -17.24
N ASN A 89 6.30 -2.67 -17.73
CA ASN A 89 6.45 -2.91 -19.17
C ASN A 89 5.10 -3.12 -19.88
N ARG A 90 4.04 -3.47 -19.15
CA ARG A 90 2.68 -3.71 -19.65
C ARG A 90 1.64 -3.60 -18.54
N ASP A 91 0.37 -3.54 -18.92
CA ASP A 91 -0.74 -3.63 -17.97
C ASP A 91 -0.83 -5.03 -17.33
N GLY A 92 -1.26 -5.08 -16.07
CA GLY A 92 -1.49 -6.35 -15.38
C GLY A 92 -1.81 -6.16 -13.90
N HIS A 93 -1.50 -7.17 -13.09
CA HIS A 93 -1.73 -7.16 -11.66
C HIS A 93 -0.51 -7.68 -10.91
N ILE A 94 -0.28 -7.10 -9.72
CA ILE A 94 0.70 -7.56 -8.75
C ILE A 94 -0.01 -8.00 -7.47
N ALA A 95 0.59 -8.93 -6.73
CA ALA A 95 0.21 -9.23 -5.36
C ALA A 95 1.21 -8.58 -4.40
N VAL A 96 0.70 -7.96 -3.34
CA VAL A 96 1.48 -7.26 -2.32
C VAL A 96 1.07 -7.76 -0.95
N ALA A 97 2.02 -8.03 -0.08
CA ALA A 97 1.77 -8.38 1.32
C ALA A 97 2.92 -7.89 2.21
N PHE A 98 2.68 -7.79 3.51
CA PHE A 98 3.77 -7.76 4.48
C PHE A 98 4.40 -9.15 4.65
N GLU A 99 5.59 -9.20 5.24
CA GLU A 99 6.25 -10.41 5.75
C GLU A 99 5.25 -11.29 6.52
N TYR A 100 4.55 -10.71 7.50
CA TYR A 100 3.46 -11.34 8.23
C TYR A 100 2.15 -10.61 7.91
N GLY A 101 1.44 -11.06 6.88
CA GLY A 101 0.21 -10.41 6.44
C GLY A 101 -0.44 -11.11 5.26
N GLN A 102 -1.63 -10.63 4.91
CA GLN A 102 -2.42 -11.18 3.80
C GLN A 102 -1.99 -10.57 2.46
N TRP A 103 -2.15 -11.36 1.39
CA TRP A 103 -1.94 -10.90 0.03
C TRP A 103 -3.09 -10.02 -0.45
N VAL A 104 -2.73 -8.90 -1.05
CA VAL A 104 -3.66 -7.94 -1.67
C VAL A 104 -3.27 -7.79 -3.13
N THR A 105 -4.25 -7.84 -4.02
CA THR A 105 -4.02 -7.62 -5.46
C THR A 105 -4.16 -6.13 -5.79
N ALA A 106 -3.24 -5.63 -6.61
CA ALA A 106 -3.28 -4.26 -7.12
C ALA A 106 -3.07 -4.25 -8.65
N PRO A 107 -3.85 -3.44 -9.41
CA PRO A 107 -3.63 -3.27 -10.82
C PRO A 107 -2.38 -2.40 -11.07
N VAL A 108 -1.67 -2.71 -12.14
CA VAL A 108 -0.57 -1.89 -12.66
C VAL A 108 -0.84 -1.54 -14.12
N ARG A 109 -0.44 -0.34 -14.51
CA ARG A 109 -0.55 0.18 -15.88
C ARG A 109 0.84 0.35 -16.47
N GLN A 110 0.96 0.07 -17.76
CA GLN A 110 2.20 0.28 -18.50
C GLN A 110 2.73 1.71 -18.31
N GLY A 111 4.05 1.83 -18.21
CA GLY A 111 4.74 3.11 -18.00
C GLY A 111 4.95 3.44 -16.51
N LEU A 112 5.39 4.67 -16.27
CA LEU A 112 5.69 5.20 -14.94
C LEU A 112 4.41 5.68 -14.26
N ASN A 113 4.04 5.07 -13.14
CA ASN A 113 2.80 5.31 -12.42
C ASN A 113 2.98 5.15 -10.90
N THR A 114 1.95 5.52 -10.15
CA THR A 114 1.84 5.25 -8.71
C THR A 114 0.56 4.47 -8.43
N VAL A 115 0.64 3.49 -7.54
CA VAL A 115 -0.54 2.82 -6.97
C VAL A 115 -0.43 2.80 -5.46
N PHE A 116 -1.51 3.18 -4.80
CA PHE A 116 -1.65 3.10 -3.35
C PHE A 116 -2.30 1.78 -3.01
N VAL A 117 -1.66 0.98 -2.16
CA VAL A 117 -2.16 -0.35 -1.78
C VAL A 117 -2.37 -0.39 -0.27
N ARG A 118 -3.58 -0.72 0.14
CA ARG A 118 -3.93 -0.94 1.55
C ARG A 118 -3.55 -2.36 1.92
N VAL A 119 -2.56 -2.50 2.80
CA VAL A 119 -1.99 -3.77 3.24
C VAL A 119 -2.18 -3.93 4.74
N ILE A 120 -2.57 -5.13 5.17
CA ILE A 120 -2.75 -5.46 6.60
C ILE A 120 -1.66 -6.45 6.99
N GLY A 121 -0.91 -6.13 8.04
CA GLY A 121 0.14 -6.99 8.56
C GLY A 121 1.24 -6.25 9.30
N SER A 122 2.34 -6.98 9.53
CA SER A 122 3.52 -6.54 10.27
C SER A 122 4.83 -7.07 9.67
N GLY A 123 5.95 -6.61 10.22
CA GLY A 123 7.30 -7.03 9.82
C GLY A 123 8.11 -5.86 9.28
N ASN A 124 9.20 -6.16 8.57
CA ASN A 124 10.10 -5.12 8.03
C ASN A 124 10.25 -5.17 6.51
N THR A 125 9.44 -6.00 5.86
CA THR A 125 9.57 -6.32 4.43
C THR A 125 8.19 -6.42 3.79
N LEU A 126 8.07 -5.83 2.60
CA LEU A 126 6.98 -6.11 1.67
C LEU A 126 7.38 -7.28 0.77
N ARG A 127 6.43 -8.17 0.50
CA ARG A 127 6.56 -9.26 -0.46
C ARG A 127 5.71 -8.87 -1.66
N ILE A 128 6.32 -8.83 -2.85
CA ILE A 128 5.64 -8.42 -4.07
C ILE A 128 5.89 -9.45 -5.17
N SER A 129 4.83 -9.92 -5.82
CA SER A 129 4.93 -10.82 -6.98
C SER A 129 4.07 -10.34 -8.15
N SER A 130 4.44 -10.76 -9.35
CA SER A 130 3.67 -10.51 -10.57
C SER A 130 2.65 -11.63 -10.78
N LEU A 131 1.40 -11.27 -11.09
CA LEU A 131 0.32 -12.23 -11.37
C LEU A 131 0.09 -12.42 -12.87
N ALA A 132 0.73 -11.62 -13.72
CA ALA A 132 0.55 -11.66 -15.17
C ALA A 132 1.80 -12.22 -15.86
N PRO A 133 1.69 -13.24 -16.73
CA PRO A 133 2.81 -13.72 -17.53
C PRO A 133 3.47 -12.59 -18.33
N GLY A 134 4.80 -12.51 -18.26
CA GLY A 134 5.59 -11.49 -18.96
C GLY A 134 5.46 -10.06 -18.43
N LEU A 135 4.71 -9.84 -17.34
CA LEU A 135 4.70 -8.55 -16.64
C LEU A 135 5.96 -8.42 -15.79
N GLU A 136 6.69 -7.34 -16.05
CA GLU A 136 7.83 -6.87 -15.27
C GLU A 136 7.51 -5.48 -14.72
N VAL A 137 7.77 -5.30 -13.42
CA VAL A 137 7.52 -4.05 -12.71
C VAL A 137 8.77 -3.65 -11.94
N CYS A 138 9.26 -2.45 -12.17
CA CYS A 138 10.29 -1.80 -11.39
C CYS A 138 9.64 -1.00 -10.27
N VAL A 139 9.96 -1.30 -9.01
CA VAL A 139 9.42 -0.59 -7.84
C VAL A 139 10.52 0.26 -7.22
N GLY A 140 10.29 1.57 -7.17
CA GLY A 140 11.18 2.54 -6.53
C GLY A 140 10.91 2.71 -5.03
N SER A 141 11.62 3.66 -4.43
CA SER A 141 11.34 4.10 -3.06
C SER A 141 9.97 4.79 -2.95
N GLY A 142 9.34 4.65 -1.80
CA GLY A 142 8.05 5.25 -1.49
C GLY A 142 7.68 5.07 -0.02
N PRO A 143 6.76 5.90 0.49
CA PRO A 143 6.31 5.82 1.88
C PRO A 143 5.38 4.61 2.12
N VAL A 144 5.44 4.11 3.34
CA VAL A 144 4.52 3.13 3.92
C VAL A 144 4.05 3.67 5.26
N GLY A 145 2.75 3.92 5.39
CA GLY A 145 2.22 4.56 6.59
C GLY A 145 0.72 4.79 6.56
N VAL A 146 0.26 5.59 7.52
CA VAL A 146 -1.15 6.00 7.59
C VAL A 146 -1.46 6.98 6.45
N ALA A 147 -2.65 6.89 5.88
CA ALA A 147 -3.14 7.92 4.98
C ALA A 147 -3.53 9.15 5.81
N TYR A 148 -3.14 10.34 5.37
CA TYR A 148 -3.49 11.62 5.99
C TYR A 148 -3.83 12.66 4.92
N HIS A 149 -4.44 13.78 5.32
CA HIS A 149 -4.55 14.98 4.49
C HIS A 149 -4.03 16.15 5.33
N ASP A 150 -3.40 17.11 4.67
CA ASP A 150 -3.07 18.39 5.28
C ASP A 150 -4.36 19.22 5.38
N ASN A 151 -4.55 19.84 6.54
CA ASN A 151 -5.74 20.63 6.88
C ASN A 151 -5.50 22.12 6.57
#